data_AF-A0A947VUY6-F1
#
_entry.id   AF-A0A947VUY6-F1
#
_cell.length_a   1.000
_cell.length_b   1.000
_cell.length_c   1.000
_cell.angle_alpha   90.00
_cell.angle_beta   90.00
_cell.angle_gamma   90.00
#
_symmetry.space_group_name_H-M   'P 1'
#
loop_
_entity.id
_entity.type
_entity.pdbx_description
1 polymer ?
#
loop_
_entity_poly.entity_id
_entity_poly.type
_entity_poly.pdbx_seq_one_letter_code
_entity_poly.pdbx_strand_id
1 'polypeptide(L)'
;MDYHGIFMVGDFETDNIKAKDANGVKIYSDSGTIGFTVDDNAYIKAYQGASINEFSIDGTLAGNSDLALSTEKAVKTYVDTKVTALALGTMSIQNANAVAITGGSVVGITDITVVDGGTGASSAADARTNLGLTGDSNTTHYHDSRYYTESELTNGATDLILGRLKIDNSTKADGYLYDSTLDPTNTTRLNYDGYFYATRVYNAVYNDVADFQDLNDEMVFGKCYFDTNLGAEICNQRCQMGIMGIATDTFGLSCGTDSRKKQVPISISGWVLAYVDKIYPIGTPLTNDENGNLTIITLEEKGYYPERLIATYKKPEKEIMWNGVVVNNRHWVKVKG
;
A
#
# COMPACT_ATOMS: atom_id res chain seq x y z
N MET A 1 24.00 59.60 97.36
CA MET A 1 23.36 60.50 96.38
C MET A 1 24.37 60.64 95.26
N ASP A 2 24.19 59.88 94.19
CA ASP A 2 25.10 59.96 93.05
C ASP A 2 24.71 61.20 92.25
N TYR A 3 25.61 62.19 92.26
CA TYR A 3 25.46 63.41 91.49
C TYR A 3 25.70 63.06 90.02
N HIS A 4 24.64 62.83 89.26
CA HIS A 4 24.73 62.80 87.80
C HIS A 4 24.83 64.25 87.31
N GLY A 5 26.06 64.78 87.28
CA GLY A 5 26.35 66.06 86.67
C GLY A 5 26.09 66.00 85.17
N ILE A 6 25.04 66.65 84.69
CA ILE A 6 24.83 66.90 83.27
C ILE A 6 25.77 68.05 82.90
N PHE A 7 26.86 67.75 82.18
CA PHE A 7 27.74 68.78 81.65
C PHE A 7 27.19 69.28 80.32
N MET A 8 26.39 70.35 80.36
CA MET A 8 25.96 71.08 79.17
C MET A 8 27.09 72.02 78.75
N VAL A 9 27.75 71.70 77.65
CA VAL A 9 28.70 72.59 76.97
C VAL A 9 28.05 73.02 75.67
N GLY A 10 28.32 74.27 75.26
CA GLY A 10 28.03 74.72 73.89
C GLY A 10 28.96 74.04 72.89
N ASP A 11 29.40 74.77 71.86
CA ASP A 11 30.36 74.24 70.90
C ASP A 11 31.71 73.96 71.58
N PHE A 12 32.29 72.80 71.28
CA PHE A 12 33.59 72.39 71.79
C PHE A 12 34.63 72.44 70.66
N GLU A 13 35.44 73.49 70.63
CA GLU A 13 36.56 73.63 69.68
C GLU A 13 37.87 73.25 70.37
N THR A 14 38.35 72.02 70.18
CA THR A 14 39.70 71.63 70.60
C THR A 14 40.29 70.59 69.66
N ASP A 15 41.62 70.55 69.53
CA ASP A 15 42.32 69.58 68.69
C ASP A 15 42.13 68.11 69.09
N ASN A 16 41.75 67.79 70.34
CA ASN A 16 41.57 66.42 70.81
C ASN A 16 40.59 66.28 71.99
N ILE A 17 39.49 65.53 71.80
CA ILE A 17 38.62 65.08 72.90
C ILE A 17 39.08 63.71 73.40
N LYS A 18 39.50 63.61 74.68
CA LYS A 18 39.83 62.34 75.34
C LYS A 18 38.79 62.01 76.41
N ALA A 19 37.66 61.43 76.01
CA ALA A 19 36.59 61.03 76.93
C ALA A 19 36.26 59.54 76.75
N LYS A 20 36.93 58.65 77.50
CA LYS A 20 36.63 57.20 77.50
C LYS A 20 36.46 56.68 78.92
N ASP A 21 35.55 55.74 79.11
CA ASP A 21 35.54 54.86 80.29
C ASP A 21 36.25 53.52 79.98
N ALA A 22 36.18 52.54 80.87
CA ALA A 22 36.77 51.21 80.66
C ALA A 22 36.14 50.43 79.47
N ASN A 23 34.98 50.87 78.98
CA ASN A 23 34.20 50.27 77.90
C ASN A 23 34.22 51.12 76.60
N GLY A 24 34.95 52.24 76.57
CA GLY A 24 35.16 53.07 75.37
C GLY A 24 34.52 54.45 75.43
N VAL A 25 34.44 55.12 74.27
CA VAL A 25 33.72 56.39 74.09
C VAL A 25 32.31 56.06 73.62
N LYS A 26 31.30 56.47 74.39
CA LYS A 26 29.89 56.33 73.98
C LYS A 26 29.33 57.72 73.68
N ILE A 27 28.98 57.95 72.41
CA ILE A 27 28.35 59.19 71.96
C ILE A 27 26.88 58.86 71.69
N TYR A 28 25.99 59.61 72.33
CA TYR A 28 24.55 59.48 72.19
C TYR A 28 24.00 60.78 71.60
N SER A 29 22.96 60.70 70.76
CA SER A 29 22.17 61.86 70.40
C SER A 29 20.68 61.57 70.59
N ASP A 30 20.01 62.46 71.32
CA ASP A 30 18.56 62.34 71.56
C ASP A 30 17.75 62.67 70.30
N SER A 31 18.39 63.29 69.29
CA SER A 31 17.79 63.68 68.00
C SER A 31 18.02 62.65 66.88
N GLY A 32 18.70 61.52 67.15
CA GLY A 32 18.77 60.37 66.24
C GLY A 32 19.92 60.37 65.21
N THR A 33 20.69 61.45 65.10
CA THR A 33 21.85 61.52 64.19
C THR A 33 23.09 62.01 64.92
N ILE A 34 24.24 61.38 64.66
CA ILE A 34 25.55 61.84 65.11
C ILE A 34 26.34 62.17 63.84
N GLY A 35 26.66 63.45 63.65
CA GLY A 35 27.47 63.91 62.52
C GLY A 35 28.96 63.81 62.84
N PHE A 36 29.72 63.17 61.95
CA PHE A 36 31.19 63.25 61.96
C PHE A 36 31.60 64.04 60.72
N THR A 37 32.02 65.29 60.91
CA THR A 37 32.63 66.09 59.86
C THR A 37 34.13 65.87 59.90
N VAL A 38 34.72 65.49 58.78
CA VAL A 38 36.16 65.29 58.64
C VAL A 38 36.64 66.28 57.59
N ASP A 39 37.50 67.23 57.96
CA ASP A 39 38.00 68.30 57.10
C ASP A 39 39.22 67.87 56.24
N ASP A 40 39.53 68.70 55.23
CA ASP A 40 40.46 68.57 54.10
C ASP A 40 41.56 67.48 54.20
N ASN A 41 41.15 66.23 53.93
CA ASN A 41 41.97 65.00 53.79
C ASN A 41 42.18 64.15 55.06
N ALA A 42 41.43 64.36 56.13
CA ALA A 42 41.41 63.39 57.23
C ALA A 42 40.56 62.13 56.85
N TYR A 43 41.03 60.96 57.26
CA TYR A 43 40.41 59.66 56.96
C TYR A 43 39.68 59.14 58.20
N ILE A 44 38.53 58.50 58.01
CA ILE A 44 37.94 57.67 59.06
C ILE A 44 38.75 56.36 59.10
N LYS A 45 39.52 56.15 60.17
CA LYS A 45 40.33 54.94 60.37
C LYS A 45 39.66 54.04 61.41
N ALA A 46 39.44 52.78 61.05
CA ALA A 46 39.22 51.75 62.05
C ALA A 46 40.53 51.48 62.83
N TYR A 47 40.44 50.99 64.06
CA TYR A 47 41.59 50.75 64.94
C TYR A 47 42.67 49.81 64.33
N GLN A 48 42.31 48.98 63.33
CA GLN A 48 43.22 48.27 62.43
C GLN A 48 42.57 48.13 61.03
N GLY A 49 43.34 48.28 59.94
CA GLY A 49 42.86 48.13 58.55
C GLY A 49 43.24 49.29 57.60
N ALA A 50 42.72 49.25 56.37
CA ALA A 50 42.90 50.31 55.36
C ALA A 50 42.14 51.59 55.76
N SER A 51 42.64 52.75 55.33
CA SER A 51 42.00 54.05 55.58
C SER A 51 40.96 54.33 54.49
N ILE A 52 39.74 54.71 54.89
CA ILE A 52 38.67 55.07 53.95
C ILE A 52 38.63 56.59 53.80
N ASN A 53 38.63 57.10 52.57
CA ASN A 53 38.55 58.53 52.25
C ASN A 53 37.18 59.00 51.78
N GLU A 54 36.31 58.10 51.31
CA GLU A 54 35.01 58.48 50.76
C GLU A 54 33.97 57.36 50.89
N PHE A 55 32.71 57.75 51.10
CA PHE A 55 31.55 56.92 50.75
C PHE A 55 31.12 57.22 49.31
N SER A 56 31.59 56.41 48.36
CA SER A 56 31.47 56.70 46.94
C SER A 56 30.06 56.51 46.39
N ILE A 57 29.62 57.45 45.56
CA ILE A 57 28.42 57.35 44.71
C ILE A 57 28.77 57.07 43.24
N ASP A 58 30.04 56.76 42.94
CA ASP A 58 30.51 56.46 41.58
C ASP A 58 29.84 55.19 41.04
N GLY A 59 28.88 55.36 40.15
CA GLY A 59 28.17 54.27 39.48
C GLY A 59 29.02 53.47 38.49
N THR A 60 30.27 53.86 38.25
CA THR A 60 31.19 53.13 37.37
C THR A 60 32.13 52.19 38.13
N LEU A 61 32.24 52.37 39.46
CA LEU A 61 33.22 51.69 40.32
C LEU A 61 34.65 51.75 39.75
N ALA A 62 35.01 52.86 39.08
CA ALA A 62 36.30 53.00 38.40
C ALA A 62 37.44 53.44 39.33
N GLY A 63 37.10 53.96 40.51
CA GLY A 63 38.05 54.35 41.56
C GLY A 63 38.72 53.15 42.27
N ASN A 64 39.67 53.46 43.16
CA ASN A 64 40.34 52.43 43.97
C ASN A 64 39.41 51.92 45.10
N SER A 65 39.08 50.62 45.06
CA SER A 65 38.22 49.95 46.06
C SER A 65 38.89 49.75 47.43
N ASP A 66 40.21 49.97 47.54
CA ASP A 66 40.93 49.90 48.82
C ASP A 66 40.76 51.16 49.68
N LEU A 67 40.33 52.28 49.07
CA LEU A 67 40.25 53.60 49.73
C LEU A 67 38.81 54.13 49.86
N ALA A 68 37.86 53.60 49.10
CA ALA A 68 36.48 54.08 49.12
C ALA A 68 35.50 52.98 49.50
N LEU A 69 34.45 53.33 50.25
CA LEU A 69 33.31 52.45 50.50
C LEU A 69 32.18 52.80 49.52
N SER A 70 31.78 51.86 48.66
CA SER A 70 30.66 52.09 47.75
C SER A 70 29.32 52.19 48.48
N THR A 71 28.52 53.20 48.14
CA THR A 71 27.13 53.33 48.60
C THR A 71 26.20 52.37 47.85
N GLU A 72 25.00 52.11 48.39
CA GLU A 72 23.94 51.37 47.68
C GLU A 72 23.63 51.99 46.30
N LYS A 73 23.73 53.32 46.20
CA LYS A 73 23.53 54.06 44.94
C LYS A 73 24.60 53.74 43.90
N ALA A 74 25.88 53.71 44.30
CA ALA A 74 26.99 53.35 43.41
C ALA A 74 26.82 51.90 42.89
N VAL A 75 26.56 50.96 43.79
CA VAL A 75 26.37 49.55 43.45
C VAL A 75 25.18 49.36 42.52
N LYS A 76 24.03 49.97 42.83
CA LYS A 76 22.82 49.87 41.99
C LYS A 76 23.06 50.44 40.60
N THR A 77 23.67 51.61 40.51
CA THR A 77 23.94 52.26 39.22
C THR A 77 24.90 51.43 38.37
N TYR A 78 25.93 50.86 38.97
CA TYR A 78 26.87 49.97 38.29
C TYR A 78 26.15 48.72 37.75
N VAL A 79 25.39 48.02 38.60
CA VAL A 79 24.67 46.81 38.22
C VAL A 79 23.66 47.09 37.11
N ASP A 80 22.83 48.14 37.24
CA ASP A 80 21.84 48.50 36.22
C ASP A 80 22.50 48.86 34.88
N THR A 81 23.61 49.60 34.92
CA THR A 81 24.37 49.98 33.72
C THR A 81 24.95 48.75 33.03
N LYS A 82 25.56 47.83 33.79
CA LYS A 82 26.13 46.59 33.23
C LYS A 82 25.03 45.69 32.67
N VAL A 83 23.98 45.41 33.43
CA VAL A 83 22.86 44.55 32.99
C VAL A 83 22.20 45.10 31.72
N THR A 84 22.00 46.41 31.64
CA THR A 84 21.43 47.08 30.46
C THR A 84 22.37 47.01 29.25
N ALA A 85 23.68 47.21 29.46
CA ALA A 85 24.69 47.17 28.41
C ALA A 85 24.85 45.80 27.75
N LEU A 86 24.58 44.70 28.46
CA LEU A 86 24.57 43.36 27.86
C LEU A 86 23.40 43.17 26.86
N ALA A 87 22.37 44.03 26.91
CA ALA A 87 21.23 44.04 25.99
C ALA A 87 20.61 42.66 25.75
N LEU A 88 20.59 41.82 26.79
CA LEU A 88 20.15 40.44 26.67
C LEU A 88 18.64 40.42 26.40
N GLY A 89 18.23 39.78 25.30
CA GLY A 89 16.82 39.55 25.00
C GLY A 89 16.19 38.55 25.96
N THR A 90 14.86 38.46 25.97
CA THR A 90 14.08 37.55 26.84
C THR A 90 14.48 36.06 26.70
N MET A 91 15.07 35.67 25.56
CA MET A 91 15.59 34.32 25.32
C MET A 91 16.83 33.96 26.16
N SER A 92 17.65 34.94 26.54
CA SER A 92 18.88 34.71 27.32
C SER A 92 18.63 34.23 28.76
N ILE A 93 17.40 34.38 29.26
CA ILE A 93 16.98 34.05 30.63
C ILE A 93 16.20 32.73 30.65
N GLN A 94 15.86 32.15 29.49
CA GLN A 94 15.08 30.91 29.43
C GLN A 94 15.95 29.67 29.69
N ASN A 95 15.45 28.73 30.48
CA ASN A 95 16.04 27.39 30.54
C ASN A 95 15.84 26.70 29.19
N ALA A 96 16.84 25.95 28.71
CA ALA A 96 16.77 25.27 27.41
C ALA A 96 15.55 24.34 27.27
N ASN A 97 15.14 23.69 28.37
CA ASN A 97 13.97 22.82 28.42
C ASN A 97 12.62 23.56 28.58
N ALA A 98 12.65 24.89 28.71
CA ALA A 98 11.45 25.73 28.85
C ALA A 98 11.17 26.56 27.59
N VAL A 99 11.95 26.40 26.51
CA VAL A 99 11.72 27.09 25.24
C VAL A 99 10.72 26.29 24.40
N ALA A 100 9.48 26.77 24.34
CA ALA A 100 8.47 26.27 23.41
C ALA A 100 8.40 27.17 22.17
N ILE A 101 8.54 26.58 20.98
CA ILE A 101 8.37 27.27 19.69
C ILE A 101 7.11 26.72 19.04
N THR A 102 6.01 27.48 19.15
CA THR A 102 4.72 27.14 18.56
C THR A 102 4.40 28.07 17.40
N GLY A 103 4.50 27.56 16.17
CA GLY A 103 4.29 28.32 14.93
C GLY A 103 5.49 29.19 14.52
N GLY A 104 5.60 29.49 13.22
CA GLY A 104 6.67 30.32 12.64
C GLY A 104 7.60 29.57 11.67
N SER A 105 8.63 30.26 11.16
CA SER A 105 9.69 29.69 10.32
C SER A 105 11.04 29.87 11.01
N VAL A 106 11.80 28.77 11.14
CA VAL A 106 13.17 28.79 11.66
C VAL A 106 14.10 28.72 10.46
N VAL A 107 14.87 29.79 10.22
CA VAL A 107 15.80 29.92 9.08
C VAL A 107 17.24 30.07 9.57
N GLY A 108 18.22 29.72 8.73
CA GLY A 108 19.64 29.94 9.01
C GLY A 108 20.30 28.97 9.99
N ILE A 109 19.65 27.85 10.30
CA ILE A 109 20.22 26.75 11.08
C ILE A 109 20.72 25.64 10.15
N THR A 110 21.62 24.79 10.64
CA THR A 110 21.81 23.45 10.06
C THR A 110 20.51 22.66 10.21
N ASP A 111 20.24 21.75 9.28
CA ASP A 111 19.04 20.92 9.29
C ASP A 111 18.78 20.33 10.67
N ILE A 112 17.53 20.47 11.14
CA ILE A 112 17.09 19.82 12.37
C ILE A 112 17.12 18.33 12.10
N THR A 113 17.97 17.60 12.84
CA THR A 113 17.95 16.15 12.80
C THR A 113 16.59 15.68 13.27
N VAL A 114 15.83 15.08 12.37
CA VAL A 114 14.54 14.49 12.71
C VAL A 114 14.80 13.14 13.36
N VAL A 115 14.89 13.10 14.70
CA VAL A 115 14.99 11.83 15.44
C VAL A 115 13.81 10.93 15.04
N ASP A 116 14.09 9.67 14.73
CA ASP A 116 13.12 8.67 14.26
C ASP A 116 12.26 9.13 13.06
N GLY A 117 12.87 9.85 12.10
CA GLY A 117 12.23 10.21 10.83
C GLY A 117 10.98 11.08 10.95
N GLY A 118 10.82 11.78 12.08
CA GLY A 118 9.67 12.67 12.34
C GLY A 118 8.50 11.98 13.01
N THR A 119 8.65 10.68 13.26
CA THR A 119 7.62 9.87 13.89
C THR A 119 7.82 9.76 15.40
N GLY A 120 9.03 10.00 15.93
CA GLY A 120 9.33 9.84 17.35
C GLY A 120 9.21 8.39 17.85
N ALA A 121 9.40 7.41 16.96
CA ALA A 121 9.17 5.99 17.22
C ALA A 121 10.44 5.14 17.01
N SER A 122 10.76 4.29 17.98
CA SER A 122 11.91 3.36 17.90
C SER A 122 11.58 2.00 17.26
N SER A 123 10.36 1.82 16.75
CA SER A 123 9.93 0.62 16.02
C SER A 123 9.16 1.00 14.75
N ALA A 124 9.21 0.14 13.72
CA ALA A 124 8.49 0.39 12.47
C ALA A 124 6.96 0.41 12.66
N ALA A 125 6.43 -0.32 13.64
CA ALA A 125 5.00 -0.35 13.94
C ALA A 125 4.53 0.98 14.57
N ASP A 126 5.30 1.49 15.53
CA ASP A 126 5.03 2.77 16.18
C ASP A 126 5.23 3.94 15.19
N ALA A 127 6.22 3.84 14.30
CA ALA A 127 6.47 4.85 13.27
C ALA A 127 5.29 4.96 12.28
N ARG A 128 4.75 3.82 11.82
CA ARG A 128 3.53 3.80 11.01
C ARG A 128 2.34 4.38 11.77
N THR A 129 2.22 4.05 13.05
CA THR A 129 1.15 4.58 13.90
C THR A 129 1.18 6.10 13.99
N ASN A 130 2.36 6.67 14.22
CA ASN A 130 2.55 8.11 14.38
C ASN A 130 2.42 8.88 13.05
N LEU A 131 2.56 8.19 11.91
CA LEU A 131 2.22 8.72 10.57
C LEU A 131 0.73 8.57 10.22
N GLY A 132 -0.07 7.93 11.09
CA GLY A 132 -1.48 7.64 10.81
C GLY A 132 -1.70 6.47 9.84
N LEU A 133 -0.68 5.62 9.63
CA LEU A 133 -0.69 4.45 8.73
C LEU A 133 -1.04 3.15 9.47
N THR A 134 -1.80 3.23 10.58
CA THR A 134 -2.27 2.04 11.31
C THR A 134 -3.29 1.28 10.48
N GLY A 135 -2.95 0.07 10.02
CA GLY A 135 -3.87 -0.83 9.31
C GLY A 135 -3.28 -1.37 8.01
N ASP A 136 -2.35 -0.65 7.39
CA ASP A 136 -1.68 -1.10 6.18
C ASP A 136 -0.52 -2.02 6.54
N SER A 137 -0.81 -3.32 6.60
CA SER A 137 0.21 -4.35 6.48
C SER A 137 0.98 -4.11 5.18
N ASN A 138 2.23 -3.68 5.34
CA ASN A 138 3.23 -3.40 4.32
C ASN A 138 3.49 -4.61 3.40
N THR A 139 2.57 -4.92 2.48
CA THR A 139 2.76 -5.95 1.44
C THR A 139 2.29 -5.54 0.04
N THR A 140 1.71 -4.36 -0.17
CA THR A 140 1.07 -4.03 -1.46
C THR A 140 1.29 -2.63 -2.02
N HIS A 141 2.30 -1.88 -1.56
CA HIS A 141 2.65 -0.62 -2.24
C HIS A 141 3.53 -0.90 -3.48
N TYR A 142 2.89 -1.18 -4.61
CA TYR A 142 3.50 -1.08 -5.94
C TYR A 142 3.29 0.34 -6.48
N HIS A 143 4.38 1.08 -6.68
CA HIS A 143 4.33 2.38 -7.35
C HIS A 143 4.27 2.18 -8.87
N ASP A 144 3.07 2.03 -9.43
CA ASP A 144 2.83 2.37 -10.83
C ASP A 144 2.08 3.71 -10.93
N SER A 145 2.87 4.76 -11.14
CA SER A 145 2.67 6.09 -11.71
C SER A 145 1.33 6.84 -11.73
N ARG A 146 0.20 6.35 -11.19
CA ARG A 146 -1.02 7.13 -10.92
C ARG A 146 -1.80 6.53 -9.75
N TYR A 147 -1.98 7.30 -8.67
CA TYR A 147 -2.94 6.98 -7.61
C TYR A 147 -4.35 7.14 -8.18
N TYR A 148 -5.11 6.04 -8.28
CA TYR A 148 -6.56 6.11 -8.43
C TYR A 148 -7.16 6.54 -7.08
N THR A 149 -7.97 7.58 -7.07
CA THR A 149 -8.66 8.05 -5.86
C THR A 149 -9.71 7.05 -5.42
N GLU A 150 -10.06 7.03 -4.13
CA GLU A 150 -11.14 6.21 -3.60
C GLU A 150 -12.46 6.52 -4.34
N SER A 151 -12.66 7.74 -4.83
CA SER A 151 -13.79 8.10 -5.71
C SER A 151 -13.76 7.40 -7.07
N GLU A 152 -12.58 7.14 -7.64
CA GLU A 152 -12.40 6.40 -8.90
C GLU A 152 -12.52 4.89 -8.71
N LEU A 153 -12.37 4.40 -7.47
CA LEU A 153 -12.58 3.00 -7.07
C LEU A 153 -14.02 2.74 -6.57
N THR A 154 -14.65 3.73 -5.95
CA THR A 154 -15.89 3.62 -5.16
C THR A 154 -17.11 4.21 -5.85
N ASN A 155 -16.96 4.84 -7.04
CA ASN A 155 -18.09 5.06 -7.96
C ASN A 155 -18.49 3.75 -8.66
N GLY A 156 -18.97 2.78 -7.87
CA GLY A 156 -20.01 1.83 -8.25
C GLY A 156 -19.69 0.78 -9.33
N ALA A 157 -18.44 0.64 -9.76
CA ALA A 157 -18.03 -0.48 -10.61
C ALA A 157 -16.66 -0.98 -10.15
N THR A 158 -16.67 -1.86 -9.16
CA THR A 158 -15.61 -2.83 -8.86
C THR A 158 -15.43 -3.76 -10.05
N ASP A 159 -14.92 -3.20 -11.15
CA ASP A 159 -14.82 -3.84 -12.44
C ASP A 159 -13.64 -3.20 -13.17
N LEU A 160 -12.51 -3.89 -13.11
CA LEU A 160 -11.27 -3.46 -13.72
C LEU A 160 -11.52 -3.23 -15.21
N ILE A 161 -11.62 -1.95 -15.63
CA ILE A 161 -11.78 -1.45 -17.00
C ILE A 161 -13.24 -1.22 -17.43
N LEU A 162 -13.70 0.04 -17.27
CA LEU A 162 -14.64 0.75 -18.15
C LEU A 162 -15.61 -0.15 -18.95
N GLY A 163 -16.44 -0.93 -18.25
CA GLY A 163 -17.57 -1.67 -18.81
C GLY A 163 -17.24 -2.78 -19.82
N ARG A 164 -16.05 -3.41 -19.79
CA ARG A 164 -15.72 -4.48 -20.76
C ARG A 164 -15.16 -5.79 -20.21
N LEU A 165 -14.84 -5.90 -18.91
CA LEU A 165 -14.35 -7.16 -18.36
C LEU A 165 -14.69 -7.29 -16.87
N LYS A 166 -15.71 -8.09 -16.55
CA LYS A 166 -16.06 -8.43 -15.17
C LYS A 166 -15.37 -9.70 -14.73
N ILE A 167 -14.47 -9.62 -13.74
CA ILE A 167 -13.81 -10.78 -13.15
C ILE A 167 -14.06 -10.78 -11.65
N ASP A 168 -14.81 -11.76 -11.14
CA ASP A 168 -14.87 -12.07 -9.71
C ASP A 168 -13.79 -13.12 -9.42
N ASN A 169 -12.87 -12.79 -8.52
CA ASN A 169 -11.67 -13.56 -8.20
C ASN A 169 -11.93 -14.91 -7.51
N SER A 170 -13.18 -15.41 -7.44
CA SER A 170 -13.50 -16.81 -7.11
C SER A 170 -15.00 -17.14 -7.03
N THR A 171 -15.89 -16.15 -7.00
CA THR A 171 -17.32 -16.37 -6.71
C THR A 171 -18.17 -16.38 -7.98
N LYS A 172 -19.11 -17.33 -8.06
CA LYS A 172 -20.08 -17.41 -9.15
C LYS A 172 -21.16 -16.34 -8.95
N ALA A 173 -21.36 -15.47 -9.95
CA ALA A 173 -22.40 -14.44 -9.97
C ALA A 173 -22.85 -14.09 -11.40
N ASP A 174 -24.11 -13.67 -11.56
CA ASP A 174 -24.72 -13.32 -12.85
C ASP A 174 -23.95 -12.21 -13.59
N GLY A 175 -23.51 -12.52 -14.81
CA GLY A 175 -22.82 -11.60 -15.72
C GLY A 175 -21.31 -11.47 -15.48
N TYR A 176 -20.73 -12.30 -14.62
CA TYR A 176 -19.29 -12.28 -14.32
C TYR A 176 -18.54 -13.42 -14.99
N LEU A 177 -17.29 -13.14 -15.37
CA LEU A 177 -16.30 -14.17 -15.59
C LEU A 177 -15.67 -14.54 -14.24
N TYR A 178 -15.44 -15.82 -13.98
CA TYR A 178 -14.87 -16.27 -12.70
C TYR A 178 -13.97 -17.49 -12.90
N ASP A 179 -12.88 -17.58 -12.15
CA ASP A 179 -11.87 -18.65 -12.19
C ASP A 179 -12.08 -19.70 -11.08
N SER A 180 -13.33 -20.11 -10.86
CA SER A 180 -13.65 -21.17 -9.90
C SER A 180 -13.41 -22.57 -10.48
N THR A 181 -13.06 -23.49 -9.59
CA THR A 181 -13.01 -24.93 -9.86
C THR A 181 -14.39 -25.60 -9.75
N LEU A 182 -15.46 -24.85 -9.41
CA LEU A 182 -16.81 -25.40 -9.34
C LEU A 182 -17.24 -25.92 -10.74
N ASP A 183 -17.86 -27.11 -10.70
CA ASP A 183 -18.06 -28.09 -11.78
C ASP A 183 -18.63 -27.58 -13.14
N PRO A 184 -18.46 -28.34 -14.26
CA PRO A 184 -18.61 -29.79 -14.36
C PRO A 184 -17.34 -30.65 -14.56
N THR A 185 -16.11 -30.12 -14.58
CA THR A 185 -14.91 -30.95 -14.87
C THR A 185 -13.69 -30.74 -13.95
N ASN A 186 -13.81 -29.97 -12.86
CA ASN A 186 -12.71 -29.74 -11.90
C ASN A 186 -11.39 -29.17 -12.49
N THR A 187 -11.43 -28.53 -13.66
CA THR A 187 -10.27 -27.92 -14.33
C THR A 187 -10.32 -26.40 -14.24
N THR A 188 -9.15 -25.74 -14.12
CA THR A 188 -9.04 -24.27 -14.15
C THR A 188 -9.48 -23.75 -15.52
N ARG A 189 -10.55 -22.97 -15.55
CA ARG A 189 -11.15 -22.40 -16.77
C ARG A 189 -11.80 -21.06 -16.46
N LEU A 190 -12.01 -20.26 -17.49
CA LEU A 190 -12.79 -19.03 -17.40
C LEU A 190 -14.28 -19.39 -17.52
N ASN A 191 -15.02 -19.31 -16.42
CA ASN A 191 -16.45 -19.55 -16.42
C ASN A 191 -17.22 -18.26 -16.68
N TYR A 192 -18.41 -18.33 -17.28
CA TYR A 192 -19.31 -17.19 -17.49
C TYR A 192 -20.74 -17.58 -17.07
N ASP A 193 -21.41 -16.76 -16.28
CA ASP A 193 -22.80 -16.97 -15.86
C ASP A 193 -23.76 -15.99 -16.56
N GLY A 194 -24.29 -16.35 -17.74
CA GLY A 194 -25.19 -15.47 -18.48
C GLY A 194 -25.26 -15.77 -19.98
N TYR A 195 -25.80 -14.82 -20.75
CA TYR A 195 -25.87 -14.92 -22.21
C TYR A 195 -24.60 -14.38 -22.89
N PHE A 196 -23.93 -15.21 -23.67
CA PHE A 196 -22.75 -14.81 -24.42
C PHE A 196 -23.14 -14.27 -25.82
N TYR A 197 -23.17 -12.95 -25.96
CA TYR A 197 -23.35 -12.28 -27.25
C TYR A 197 -22.04 -11.69 -27.74
N ALA A 198 -21.58 -12.13 -28.91
CA ALA A 198 -20.38 -11.60 -29.55
C ALA A 198 -20.64 -11.36 -31.04
N THR A 199 -20.15 -10.23 -31.57
CA THR A 199 -20.20 -9.96 -33.02
C THR A 199 -19.49 -11.07 -33.79
N ARG A 200 -18.32 -11.51 -33.30
CA ARG A 200 -17.53 -12.65 -33.80
C ARG A 200 -16.67 -13.21 -32.67
N VAL A 201 -16.46 -14.53 -32.70
CA VAL A 201 -15.46 -15.23 -31.88
C VAL A 201 -14.30 -15.61 -32.81
N TYR A 202 -13.11 -15.06 -32.57
CA TYR A 202 -11.90 -15.37 -33.33
C TYR A 202 -11.06 -16.41 -32.59
N ASN A 203 -10.23 -17.14 -33.34
CA ASN A 203 -9.23 -18.06 -32.78
C ASN A 203 -9.78 -19.30 -32.05
N ALA A 204 -10.99 -19.75 -32.40
CA ALA A 204 -11.40 -21.12 -32.09
C ALA A 204 -10.48 -22.08 -32.87
N VAL A 205 -9.49 -22.64 -32.18
CA VAL A 205 -8.45 -23.52 -32.74
C VAL A 205 -9.05 -24.78 -33.37
N TYR A 206 -10.19 -25.18 -32.82
CA TYR A 206 -10.98 -26.35 -33.17
C TYR A 206 -12.16 -25.98 -34.08
N ASN A 207 -12.51 -26.86 -35.02
CA ASN A 207 -13.28 -26.49 -36.21
C ASN A 207 -14.68 -27.12 -36.31
N ASP A 208 -15.09 -27.91 -35.32
CA ASP A 208 -16.40 -28.56 -35.30
C ASP A 208 -17.18 -28.32 -34.01
N VAL A 209 -18.48 -28.57 -34.09
CA VAL A 209 -19.45 -28.48 -32.99
C VAL A 209 -19.95 -29.88 -32.68
N ALA A 210 -19.91 -30.28 -31.42
CA ALA A 210 -20.32 -31.61 -30.96
C ALA A 210 -21.57 -31.56 -30.08
N ASP A 211 -22.45 -32.55 -30.24
CA ASP A 211 -23.52 -32.86 -29.30
C ASP A 211 -23.17 -34.12 -28.51
N PHE A 212 -23.22 -34.05 -27.19
CA PHE A 212 -22.91 -35.17 -26.32
C PHE A 212 -24.13 -36.06 -26.14
N GLN A 213 -23.99 -37.30 -26.58
CA GLN A 213 -25.05 -38.31 -26.56
C GLN A 213 -24.70 -39.42 -25.58
N ASP A 214 -25.70 -40.00 -24.91
CA ASP A 214 -25.48 -41.11 -23.97
C ASP A 214 -24.83 -42.28 -24.73
N LEU A 215 -23.78 -42.88 -24.18
CA LEU A 215 -22.93 -43.87 -24.86
C LEU A 215 -23.13 -45.27 -24.24
N ASN A 216 -23.56 -46.23 -25.06
CA ASN A 216 -23.72 -47.63 -24.63
C ASN A 216 -22.47 -48.49 -24.94
N ASP A 217 -21.68 -48.10 -25.94
CA ASP A 217 -20.51 -48.86 -26.42
C ASP A 217 -19.18 -48.28 -25.91
N GLU A 218 -18.04 -48.73 -26.45
CA GLU A 218 -16.75 -48.06 -26.28
C GLU A 218 -16.69 -46.70 -27.01
N MET A 219 -15.88 -45.78 -26.49
CA MET A 219 -15.66 -44.47 -27.10
C MET A 219 -14.41 -44.50 -27.97
N VAL A 220 -14.59 -44.44 -29.30
CA VAL A 220 -13.52 -44.44 -30.29
C VAL A 220 -13.68 -43.25 -31.21
N PHE A 221 -12.87 -42.22 -30.99
CA PHE A 221 -12.89 -41.01 -31.81
C PHE A 221 -12.55 -41.30 -33.27
N GLY A 222 -13.28 -40.65 -34.18
CA GLY A 222 -13.20 -40.81 -35.62
C GLY A 222 -14.03 -41.95 -36.20
N LYS A 223 -14.75 -42.72 -35.38
CA LYS A 223 -15.73 -43.72 -35.82
C LYS A 223 -17.14 -43.14 -35.91
N CYS A 224 -17.95 -43.76 -36.76
CA CYS A 224 -19.36 -43.44 -36.92
C CYS A 224 -20.19 -44.20 -35.88
N TYR A 225 -21.21 -43.53 -35.32
CA TYR A 225 -22.11 -44.08 -34.32
C TYR A 225 -23.56 -44.05 -34.83
N PHE A 226 -24.36 -45.02 -34.39
CA PHE A 226 -25.80 -45.05 -34.61
C PHE A 226 -26.55 -45.07 -33.28
N ASP A 227 -27.79 -44.60 -33.31
CA ASP A 227 -28.61 -44.47 -32.11
C ASP A 227 -29.32 -45.78 -31.74
N THR A 228 -29.42 -46.04 -30.44
CA THR A 228 -30.17 -47.16 -29.88
C THR A 228 -30.95 -46.72 -28.65
N ASN A 229 -31.91 -47.53 -28.22
CA ASN A 229 -32.66 -47.25 -26.98
C ASN A 229 -31.79 -47.23 -25.71
N LEU A 230 -30.55 -47.72 -25.77
CA LEU A 230 -29.61 -47.76 -24.67
C LEU A 230 -28.54 -46.66 -24.75
N GLY A 231 -28.50 -45.90 -25.85
CA GLY A 231 -27.47 -44.93 -26.18
C GLY A 231 -26.73 -45.26 -27.48
N ALA A 232 -25.82 -44.39 -27.87
CA ALA A 232 -25.03 -44.52 -29.09
C ALA A 232 -24.11 -45.75 -29.06
N GLU A 233 -24.02 -46.44 -30.20
CA GLU A 233 -23.12 -47.57 -30.43
C GLU A 233 -22.34 -47.38 -31.74
N ILE A 234 -21.16 -48.01 -31.86
CA ILE A 234 -20.37 -47.92 -33.10
C ILE A 234 -21.14 -48.60 -34.24
N CYS A 235 -21.18 -47.96 -35.41
CA CYS A 235 -21.84 -48.57 -36.56
C CYS A 235 -21.19 -49.90 -36.94
N ASN A 236 -22.03 -50.91 -37.15
CA ASN A 236 -21.66 -52.31 -37.40
C ASN A 236 -22.25 -52.86 -38.70
N GLN A 237 -22.92 -52.02 -39.49
CA GLN A 237 -23.48 -52.34 -40.81
C GLN A 237 -23.15 -51.24 -41.80
N ARG A 238 -22.83 -51.57 -43.04
CA ARG A 238 -22.63 -50.56 -44.09
C ARG A 238 -23.88 -49.71 -44.27
N CYS A 239 -23.69 -48.38 -44.39
CA CYS A 239 -24.77 -47.42 -44.65
C CYS A 239 -25.92 -47.62 -43.63
N GLN A 240 -25.61 -47.52 -42.35
CA GLN A 240 -26.48 -47.96 -41.26
C GLN A 240 -27.67 -47.02 -41.05
N MET A 241 -28.84 -47.60 -40.76
CA MET A 241 -30.03 -46.85 -40.36
C MET A 241 -29.84 -46.29 -38.94
N GLY A 242 -30.31 -45.06 -38.70
CA GLY A 242 -30.18 -44.41 -37.39
C GLY A 242 -28.77 -43.87 -37.11
N ILE A 243 -27.94 -43.74 -38.15
CA ILE A 243 -26.62 -43.14 -38.02
C ILE A 243 -26.72 -41.70 -37.53
N MET A 244 -25.94 -41.39 -36.49
CA MET A 244 -25.96 -40.10 -35.82
C MET A 244 -24.88 -39.16 -36.35
N GLY A 245 -23.68 -39.71 -36.59
CA GLY A 245 -22.52 -38.93 -36.99
C GLY A 245 -21.22 -39.57 -36.54
N ILE A 246 -20.18 -38.74 -36.41
CA ILE A 246 -18.81 -39.16 -36.10
C ILE A 246 -18.47 -38.73 -34.68
N ALA A 247 -17.91 -39.64 -33.88
CA ALA A 247 -17.34 -39.28 -32.59
C ALA A 247 -16.12 -38.37 -32.78
N THR A 248 -16.12 -37.17 -32.22
CA THR A 248 -15.10 -36.14 -32.45
C THR A 248 -14.29 -35.83 -31.19
N ASP A 249 -12.97 -35.73 -31.32
CA ASP A 249 -12.03 -35.18 -30.33
C ASP A 249 -11.42 -33.85 -30.78
N THR A 250 -11.98 -33.24 -31.83
CA THR A 250 -11.50 -31.96 -32.40
C THR A 250 -12.50 -30.82 -32.25
N PHE A 251 -13.56 -31.00 -31.47
CA PHE A 251 -14.65 -30.02 -31.34
C PHE A 251 -14.22 -28.78 -30.56
N GLY A 252 -14.62 -27.61 -31.07
CA GLY A 252 -14.37 -26.31 -30.43
C GLY A 252 -15.52 -25.85 -29.57
N LEU A 253 -16.72 -26.38 -29.83
CA LEU A 253 -17.93 -26.13 -29.07
C LEU A 253 -18.63 -27.45 -28.81
N SER A 254 -19.20 -27.59 -27.61
CA SER A 254 -19.98 -28.76 -27.20
C SER A 254 -21.31 -28.35 -26.60
N CYS A 255 -22.35 -29.13 -26.87
CA CYS A 255 -23.63 -29.08 -26.16
C CYS A 255 -23.94 -30.42 -25.49
N GLY A 256 -24.80 -30.39 -24.46
CA GLY A 256 -25.31 -31.61 -23.81
C GLY A 256 -24.35 -32.33 -22.84
N THR A 257 -23.21 -31.73 -22.50
CA THR A 257 -22.22 -32.35 -21.61
C THR A 257 -22.75 -32.52 -20.19
N ASP A 258 -22.66 -33.75 -19.67
CA ASP A 258 -22.98 -34.10 -18.30
C ASP A 258 -21.91 -35.03 -17.74
N SER A 259 -21.09 -34.52 -16.83
CA SER A 259 -19.97 -35.25 -16.23
C SER A 259 -20.39 -36.47 -15.40
N ARG A 260 -21.69 -36.61 -15.10
CA ARG A 260 -22.25 -37.76 -14.37
C ARG A 260 -22.61 -38.92 -15.29
N LYS A 261 -22.59 -38.71 -16.61
CA LYS A 261 -22.99 -39.70 -17.60
C LYS A 261 -21.81 -40.16 -18.45
N LYS A 262 -21.90 -41.40 -18.95
CA LYS A 262 -21.04 -41.90 -20.01
C LYS A 262 -21.59 -41.39 -21.35
N GLN A 263 -20.87 -40.49 -22.01
CA GLN A 263 -21.33 -39.83 -23.24
C GLN A 263 -20.27 -39.88 -24.34
N VAL A 264 -20.72 -39.78 -25.60
CA VAL A 264 -19.88 -39.64 -26.79
C VAL A 264 -20.17 -38.29 -27.48
N PRO A 265 -19.16 -37.50 -27.84
CA PRO A 265 -19.33 -36.27 -28.60
C PRO A 265 -19.56 -36.57 -30.08
N ILE A 266 -20.80 -36.45 -30.54
CA ILE A 266 -21.15 -36.63 -31.95
C ILE A 266 -21.03 -35.28 -32.67
N SER A 267 -20.20 -35.21 -33.70
CA SER A 267 -20.06 -34.01 -34.51
C SER A 267 -21.34 -33.71 -35.29
N ILE A 268 -21.83 -32.48 -35.14
CA ILE A 268 -23.01 -31.96 -35.86
C ILE A 268 -22.59 -31.25 -37.14
N SER A 269 -21.47 -30.51 -37.09
CA SER A 269 -20.99 -29.74 -38.24
C SER A 269 -19.51 -29.38 -38.07
N GLY A 270 -18.84 -29.09 -39.19
CA GLY A 270 -17.46 -28.63 -39.19
C GLY A 270 -16.49 -29.65 -39.81
N TRP A 271 -15.23 -29.54 -39.42
CA TRP A 271 -14.16 -30.42 -39.91
C TRP A 271 -13.71 -31.37 -38.80
N VAL A 272 -13.73 -32.67 -39.07
CA VAL A 272 -13.46 -33.73 -38.08
C VAL A 272 -12.38 -34.67 -38.59
N LEU A 273 -11.56 -35.19 -37.66
CA LEU A 273 -10.66 -36.32 -37.91
C LEU A 273 -11.43 -37.64 -37.80
N ALA A 274 -11.58 -38.35 -38.91
CA ALA A 274 -12.32 -39.61 -38.99
C ALA A 274 -11.48 -40.74 -39.61
N TYR A 275 -11.73 -41.98 -39.21
CA TYR A 275 -11.17 -43.12 -39.93
C TYR A 275 -11.86 -43.23 -41.27
N VAL A 276 -11.06 -43.28 -42.35
CA VAL A 276 -11.56 -43.46 -43.71
C VAL A 276 -10.84 -44.67 -44.29
N ASP A 277 -11.59 -45.55 -44.96
CA ASP A 277 -11.08 -46.80 -45.54
C ASP A 277 -9.91 -46.58 -46.53
N LYS A 278 -9.93 -45.45 -47.26
CA LYS A 278 -8.86 -45.03 -48.17
C LYS A 278 -8.88 -43.53 -48.46
N ILE A 279 -7.88 -43.08 -49.22
CA ILE A 279 -7.82 -41.71 -49.73
C ILE A 279 -8.76 -41.58 -50.92
N TYR A 280 -9.64 -40.58 -50.88
CA TYR A 280 -10.56 -40.23 -51.97
C TYR A 280 -10.23 -38.87 -52.59
N PRO A 281 -10.81 -38.53 -53.76
CA PRO A 281 -10.86 -37.15 -54.23
C PRO A 281 -11.56 -36.22 -53.23
N ILE A 282 -11.14 -34.95 -53.19
CA ILE A 282 -11.77 -33.93 -52.34
C ILE A 282 -13.25 -33.79 -52.73
N GLY A 283 -14.14 -33.79 -51.72
CA GLY A 283 -15.59 -33.65 -51.91
C GLY A 283 -16.34 -34.97 -52.10
N THR A 284 -15.67 -36.13 -52.15
CA THR A 284 -16.33 -37.43 -52.24
C THR A 284 -17.31 -37.63 -51.08
N PRO A 285 -18.59 -37.96 -51.35
CA PRO A 285 -19.58 -38.19 -50.31
C PRO A 285 -19.32 -39.53 -49.60
N LEU A 286 -19.41 -39.54 -48.28
CA LEU A 286 -19.07 -40.67 -47.43
C LEU A 286 -20.23 -41.08 -46.53
N THR A 287 -20.36 -42.39 -46.32
CA THR A 287 -21.19 -43.05 -45.31
C THR A 287 -20.31 -43.99 -44.49
N ASN A 288 -20.88 -44.78 -43.57
CA ASN A 288 -20.12 -45.71 -42.76
C ASN A 288 -19.98 -47.11 -43.41
N ASP A 289 -18.88 -47.79 -43.13
CA ASP A 289 -18.68 -49.22 -43.38
C ASP A 289 -19.17 -50.07 -42.20
N GLU A 290 -19.00 -51.40 -42.29
CA GLU A 290 -19.38 -52.38 -41.29
C GLU A 290 -18.57 -52.29 -39.98
N ASN A 291 -17.55 -51.43 -39.92
CA ASN A 291 -16.68 -51.23 -38.75
C ASN A 291 -16.74 -49.78 -38.24
N GLY A 292 -17.69 -48.98 -38.73
CA GLY A 292 -17.85 -47.58 -38.36
C GLY A 292 -16.78 -46.64 -38.94
N ASN A 293 -15.95 -47.06 -39.89
CA ASN A 293 -15.12 -46.13 -40.67
C ASN A 293 -15.95 -45.47 -41.75
N LEU A 294 -15.47 -44.36 -42.28
CA LEU A 294 -16.05 -43.75 -43.47
C LEU A 294 -15.58 -44.45 -44.74
N THR A 295 -16.51 -44.65 -45.66
CA THR A 295 -16.30 -45.14 -47.02
C THR A 295 -17.22 -44.38 -47.97
N ILE A 296 -16.96 -44.46 -49.27
CA ILE A 296 -17.81 -43.83 -50.28
C ILE A 296 -19.25 -44.33 -50.20
N ILE A 297 -20.20 -43.38 -50.20
CA ILE A 297 -21.60 -43.70 -50.45
C ILE A 297 -21.82 -43.84 -51.95
N THR A 298 -22.40 -44.96 -52.37
CA THR A 298 -22.71 -45.19 -53.79
C THR A 298 -23.84 -44.26 -54.25
N LEU A 299 -23.96 -44.07 -55.57
CA LEU A 299 -25.06 -43.28 -56.14
C LEU A 299 -26.42 -43.90 -55.83
N GLU A 300 -26.48 -45.23 -55.76
CA GLU A 300 -27.69 -45.98 -55.41
C GLU A 300 -28.05 -45.78 -53.94
N GLU A 301 -27.11 -46.00 -53.01
CA GLU A 301 -27.32 -45.76 -51.57
C GLU A 301 -27.71 -44.31 -51.30
N LYS A 302 -27.08 -43.34 -51.98
CA LYS A 302 -27.42 -41.93 -51.85
C LYS A 302 -28.82 -41.61 -52.41
N GLY A 303 -29.27 -42.36 -53.42
CA GLY A 303 -30.61 -42.22 -53.99
C GLY A 303 -31.70 -42.77 -53.07
N TYR A 304 -31.45 -43.90 -52.42
CA TYR A 304 -32.41 -44.56 -51.52
C TYR A 304 -32.36 -44.07 -50.07
N TYR A 305 -31.17 -43.74 -49.58
CA TYR A 305 -30.89 -43.41 -48.18
C TYR A 305 -30.05 -42.12 -48.08
N PRO A 306 -30.53 -40.99 -48.64
CA PRO A 306 -29.80 -39.73 -48.59
C PRO A 306 -29.49 -39.27 -47.16
N GLU A 307 -30.30 -39.66 -46.17
CA GLU A 307 -30.13 -39.37 -44.75
C GLU A 307 -28.91 -40.08 -44.12
N ARG A 308 -28.35 -41.09 -44.78
CA ARG A 308 -27.18 -41.85 -44.31
C ARG A 308 -25.85 -41.30 -44.85
N LEU A 309 -25.90 -40.15 -45.51
CA LEU A 309 -24.72 -39.37 -45.89
C LEU A 309 -24.17 -38.64 -44.67
N ILE A 310 -22.93 -38.94 -44.28
CA ILE A 310 -22.34 -38.43 -43.03
C ILE A 310 -21.44 -37.23 -43.31
N ALA A 311 -20.58 -37.34 -44.33
CA ALA A 311 -19.52 -36.38 -44.55
C ALA A 311 -19.07 -36.30 -46.01
N THR A 312 -18.24 -35.31 -46.31
CA THR A 312 -17.47 -35.25 -47.56
C THR A 312 -15.98 -35.29 -47.28
N TYR A 313 -15.24 -36.07 -48.05
CA TYR A 313 -13.79 -36.21 -47.91
C TYR A 313 -13.05 -34.88 -48.16
N LYS A 314 -11.95 -34.63 -47.43
CA LYS A 314 -11.06 -33.48 -47.69
C LYS A 314 -9.62 -33.87 -47.94
N LYS A 315 -8.92 -34.41 -46.95
CA LYS A 315 -7.48 -34.70 -47.06
C LYS A 315 -7.02 -35.63 -45.94
N PRO A 316 -5.94 -36.39 -46.13
CA PRO A 316 -5.25 -36.99 -44.99
C PRO A 316 -4.62 -35.89 -44.13
N GLU A 317 -4.56 -36.10 -42.82
CA GLU A 317 -3.69 -35.31 -41.94
C GLU A 317 -2.27 -35.87 -42.03
N LYS A 318 -1.28 -34.99 -42.24
CA LYS A 318 0.11 -35.36 -42.47
C LYS A 318 0.87 -35.55 -41.16
N GLU A 319 0.48 -34.76 -40.16
CA GLU A 319 1.12 -34.82 -38.86
C GLU A 319 0.61 -36.02 -38.07
N ILE A 320 1.47 -36.58 -37.21
CA ILE A 320 1.07 -37.64 -36.26
C ILE A 320 0.21 -37.10 -35.12
N MET A 321 0.32 -35.79 -34.85
CA MET A 321 -0.45 -35.07 -33.85
C MET A 321 -0.92 -33.73 -34.42
N TRP A 322 -2.14 -33.34 -34.09
CA TRP A 322 -2.71 -32.05 -34.46
C TRP A 322 -3.29 -31.40 -33.20
N ASN A 323 -2.74 -30.25 -32.77
CA ASN A 323 -3.16 -29.54 -31.55
C ASN A 323 -3.27 -30.43 -30.29
N GLY A 324 -2.36 -31.39 -30.13
CA GLY A 324 -2.36 -32.34 -29.01
C GLY A 324 -3.25 -33.57 -29.19
N VAL A 325 -4.03 -33.63 -30.27
CA VAL A 325 -4.81 -34.81 -30.67
C VAL A 325 -3.95 -35.75 -31.52
N VAL A 326 -3.84 -37.02 -31.11
CA VAL A 326 -3.13 -38.04 -31.89
C VAL A 326 -3.95 -38.39 -33.13
N VAL A 327 -3.42 -38.16 -34.32
CA VAL A 327 -4.16 -38.31 -35.59
C VAL A 327 -4.48 -39.77 -35.88
N ASN A 328 -3.57 -40.70 -35.61
CA ASN A 328 -3.75 -42.15 -35.79
C ASN A 328 -4.27 -42.55 -37.19
N ASN A 329 -3.68 -42.01 -38.25
CA ASN A 329 -4.09 -42.23 -39.64
C ASN A 329 -5.53 -41.80 -39.98
N ARG A 330 -6.18 -41.00 -39.13
CA ARG A 330 -7.47 -40.39 -39.45
C ARG A 330 -7.30 -39.30 -40.50
N HIS A 331 -8.34 -39.09 -41.31
CA HIS A 331 -8.38 -38.09 -42.35
C HIS A 331 -9.35 -36.96 -41.96
N TRP A 332 -9.10 -35.77 -42.51
CA TRP A 332 -10.06 -34.68 -42.39
C TRP A 332 -11.24 -34.91 -43.32
N VAL A 333 -12.43 -34.82 -42.74
CA VAL A 333 -13.71 -34.83 -43.45
C VAL A 333 -14.54 -33.62 -43.03
N LYS A 334 -15.45 -33.19 -43.90
CA LYS A 334 -16.45 -32.16 -43.56
C LYS A 334 -17.77 -32.85 -43.22
N VAL A 335 -18.20 -32.75 -41.98
CA VAL A 335 -19.49 -33.29 -41.54
C VAL A 335 -20.63 -32.55 -42.23
N LYS A 336 -21.66 -33.31 -42.62
CA LYS A 336 -22.90 -32.80 -43.17
C LYS A 336 -23.93 -32.73 -42.04
N GLY A 337 -24.15 -31.51 -41.55
CA GLY A 337 -25.33 -31.19 -40.75
C GLY A 337 -26.53 -30.86 -41.61
#